data_AF-A0A966IA91-F1
#
_entry.id   AF-A0A966IA91-F1
#
_cell.length_a   1.000
_cell.length_b   1.000
_cell.length_c   1.000
_cell.angle_alpha   90.00
_cell.angle_beta   90.00
_cell.angle_gamma   90.00
#
_symmetry.space_group_name_H-M   'P 1'
#
loop_
_entity.id
_entity.type
_entity.pdbx_description
1 polymer ?
#
loop_
_entity_poly.entity_id
_entity_poly.type
_entity_poly.pdbx_seq_one_letter_code
_entity_poly.pdbx_strand_id
1 'polypeptide(L)' 'MIEDRKNWLSILAKAKTKDLDECWRKVKNLPDYKLLRAPEIGGAMVQGRLGATGDSFNLGEM' A
#
# COMPACT_ATOMS: atom_id res chain seq x y z
N MET A 1 8.43 -7.35 15.02
CA MET A 1 6.95 -7.44 15.00
C MET A 1 6.28 -6.30 14.24
N ILE A 2 6.39 -5.01 14.64
CA ILE A 2 5.79 -3.90 13.86
C ILE A 2 6.54 -3.67 12.54
N GLU A 3 7.87 -3.76 12.57
CA GLU A 3 8.71 -3.56 11.37
C GLU A 3 8.42 -4.60 10.28
N ASP A 4 8.23 -5.87 10.69
CA ASP A 4 7.86 -6.96 9.78
C ASP A 4 6.52 -6.69 9.09
N ARG A 5 5.55 -6.15 9.84
CA ARG A 5 4.24 -5.78 9.31
C ARG A 5 4.31 -4.60 8.33
N LYS A 6 5.18 -3.61 8.56
CA LYS A 6 5.37 -2.52 7.60
C LYS A 6 6.03 -3.04 6.32
N ASN A 7 6.99 -3.94 6.47
CA ASN A 7 7.77 -4.46 5.36
C ASN A 7 6.93 -5.25 4.34
N TRP A 8 6.22 -6.30 4.77
CA TRP A 8 5.41 -7.10 3.82
C TRP A 8 4.26 -6.30 3.18
N LEU A 9 3.68 -5.31 3.86
CA LEU A 9 2.68 -4.41 3.28
C LEU A 9 3.28 -3.49 2.21
N SER A 10 4.49 -2.96 2.44
CA SER A 10 5.24 -2.18 1.44
C SER A 10 5.56 -3.01 0.20
N ILE A 11 5.89 -4.30 0.37
CA ILE A 11 6.09 -5.23 -0.75
C ILE A 11 4.80 -5.42 -1.54
N LEU A 12 3.68 -5.72 -0.88
CA LEU A 12 2.39 -5.91 -1.54
C LEU A 12 1.92 -4.66 -2.27
N ALA A 13 2.12 -3.46 -1.69
CA ALA A 13 1.72 -2.19 -2.30
C ALA A 13 2.51 -1.82 -3.57
N LYS A 14 3.74 -2.34 -3.73
CA LYS A 14 4.63 -2.04 -4.86
C LYS A 14 4.71 -3.17 -5.88
N ALA A 15 4.14 -4.34 -5.58
CA ALA A 15 4.21 -5.50 -6.44
C ALA A 15 3.49 -5.24 -7.77
N LYS A 16 4.06 -5.76 -8.87
CA LYS A 16 3.32 -5.81 -10.14
C LYS A 16 2.16 -6.78 -9.97
N THR A 17 0.99 -6.40 -10.46
CA THR A 17 -0.23 -7.22 -10.34
C THR A 17 -0.03 -8.65 -10.84
N LYS A 18 0.66 -8.82 -11.97
CA LYS A 18 0.95 -10.16 -12.54
C LYS A 18 1.76 -11.04 -11.58
N ASP A 19 2.82 -10.50 -10.99
CA ASP A 19 3.70 -11.26 -10.11
C ASP A 19 2.96 -11.64 -8.80
N LEU A 20 2.11 -10.73 -8.32
CA LEU A 20 1.25 -10.97 -7.15
C LEU A 20 0.24 -12.07 -7.44
N ASP A 21 -0.46 -12.03 -8.57
CA ASP A 21 -1.44 -13.05 -8.97
C ASP A 21 -0.81 -14.43 -9.12
N GLU A 22 0.38 -14.52 -9.71
CA GLU A 22 1.12 -15.77 -9.85
C GLU A 22 1.53 -16.36 -8.50
N CYS A 23 1.95 -15.51 -7.55
CA CYS A 23 2.26 -15.94 -6.18
C CYS A 23 1.00 -16.36 -5.43
N TRP A 24 -0.07 -15.58 -5.52
CA TRP A 24 -1.32 -15.82 -4.82
C TRP A 24 -1.94 -17.18 -5.17
N ARG A 25 -1.92 -17.54 -6.46
CA ARG A 25 -2.40 -18.84 -6.95
C ARG A 25 -1.65 -20.05 -6.37
N LYS A 26 -0.45 -19.87 -5.84
CA LYS A 26 0.37 -20.95 -5.23
C LYS A 26 0.06 -21.15 -3.75
N VAL A 27 -0.64 -20.20 -3.11
CA VAL A 27 -0.98 -20.28 -1.68
C VAL A 27 -2.10 -21.31 -1.50
N LYS A 28 -1.84 -22.32 -0.67
CA LYS A 28 -2.83 -23.33 -0.28
C LYS A 28 -3.43 -22.97 1.08
N ASN A 29 -4.65 -23.42 1.34
CA ASN A 29 -5.34 -23.23 2.62
C ASN A 29 -5.52 -21.76 2.99
N LEU A 30 -6.05 -20.97 2.05
CA LEU A 30 -6.43 -19.60 2.33
C LEU A 30 -7.53 -19.56 3.40
N PRO A 31 -7.41 -18.69 4.42
CA PRO A 31 -8.45 -18.54 5.43
C PRO A 31 -9.71 -17.92 4.81
N ASP A 32 -10.87 -18.29 5.35
CA ASP A 32 -12.11 -17.59 5.04
C ASP A 32 -12.03 -16.13 5.50
N TYR A 33 -12.53 -15.22 4.68
CA TYR A 33 -12.58 -13.80 5.01
C TYR A 33 -13.89 -13.17 4.55
N LYS A 34 -14.26 -12.07 5.20
CA LYS A 34 -15.37 -11.22 4.80
C LYS A 34 -14.82 -9.84 4.47
N LEU A 35 -15.28 -9.26 3.35
CA LEU A 35 -15.00 -7.88 3.02
C LEU A 35 -15.79 -6.97 3.96
N LEU A 36 -15.08 -6.27 4.85
CA LEU A 36 -15.68 -5.25 5.72
C LEU A 36 -15.91 -3.92 4.97
N ARG A 37 -15.09 -3.65 3.95
CA ARG A 37 -15.19 -2.50 3.04
C ARG A 37 -14.82 -2.96 1.62
N ALA A 38 -15.54 -2.47 0.63
CA ALA A 38 -15.19 -2.70 -0.78
C ALA A 38 -13.93 -1.90 -1.16
N PRO A 39 -13.15 -2.33 -2.18
CA PRO A 39 -12.07 -1.52 -2.71
C PRO A 39 -12.58 -0.18 -3.25
N GLU A 40 -11.86 0.90 -2.95
CA GLU A 40 -12.18 2.26 -3.39
C GLU A 40 -10.94 2.89 -4.02
N ILE A 41 -11.14 3.68 -5.08
CA ILE A 41 -10.09 4.47 -5.75
C ILE A 41 -10.38 5.94 -5.42
N GLY A 42 -9.38 6.64 -4.92
CA GLY A 42 -9.43 8.06 -4.58
C GLY A 42 -8.03 8.67 -4.60
N GLY A 43 -7.91 9.93 -4.19
CA GLY A 43 -6.62 10.63 -4.14
C GLY A 43 -5.96 10.59 -2.77
N ALA A 44 -4.64 10.68 -2.75
CA ALA A 44 -3.84 10.96 -1.56
C ALA A 44 -3.16 12.33 -1.68
N MET A 45 -3.33 13.19 -0.67
CA MET A 45 -2.66 14.48 -0.62
C MET A 45 -1.16 14.29 -0.35
N VAL A 46 -0.34 14.61 -1.34
CA VAL A 46 1.12 14.61 -1.26
C VAL A 46 1.57 15.89 -0.57
N GLN A 47 2.40 15.75 0.45
CA GLN A 47 2.98 16.88 1.18
C GLN A 47 4.49 16.96 0.94
N GLY A 48 4.96 18.14 0.54
CA GLY A 48 6.36 18.48 0.42
C GLY A 48 6.88 19.22 1.65
N ARG A 49 8.19 19.49 1.69
CA ARG A 49 8.83 20.36 2.69
C ARG A 49 9.69 21.43 2.02
N LEU A 50 9.56 22.68 2.47
CA LEU A 50 10.37 23.80 1.97
C LEU A 50 11.87 23.51 2.20
N GLY A 51 12.69 23.59 1.16
CA GLY A 51 14.15 23.34 1.30
C GLY A 51 14.50 21.96 1.88
N ALA A 52 13.68 20.93 1.63
CA ALA A 52 13.79 19.54 2.12
C ALA A 52 13.48 19.32 3.62
N THR A 53 13.88 20.20 4.52
CA THR A 53 13.69 20.01 5.99
C THR A 53 12.81 21.06 6.65
N GLY A 54 12.38 22.09 5.92
CA GLY A 54 11.52 23.16 6.43
C GLY A 54 10.04 22.76 6.55
N ASP A 55 9.19 23.79 6.58
CA ASP A 55 7.76 23.62 6.81
C ASP A 55 7.08 22.78 5.73
N SER A 56 6.09 21.99 6.16
CA SER A 56 5.29 21.16 5.27
C SER A 56 4.29 21.99 4.48
N PHE A 57 4.07 21.64 3.22
CA PHE A 57 3.03 22.24 2.38
C PHE A 57 2.39 21.18 1.47
N ASN A 58 1.16 21.43 1.02
CA ASN A 58 0.46 20.54 0.09
C ASN A 58 1.02 20.70 -1.32
N LEU A 59 1.49 19.61 -1.92
CA LEU A 59 2.04 19.58 -3.27
C LEU A 59 0.97 19.26 -4.33
N GLY A 60 -0.06 18.51 -3.95
CA GLY A 60 -1.15 18.08 -4.83
C GLY A 60 -1.67 16.68 -4.47
N GLU A 61 -2.55 16.14 -5.30
CA GLU A 61 -3.09 14.77 -5.14
C GLU A 61 -2.36 13.77 -6.04
N MET A 62 -2.24 12.53 -5.57
CA MET A 62 -1.79 11.36 -6.33
C MET A 62 -2.85 10.25 -6.30
#